data_AF-A0A0S8H2H9-F1
#
_entry.id   AF-A0A0S8H2H9-F1
#
_cell.length_a   1.000
_cell.length_b   1.000
_cell.length_c   1.000
_cell.angle_alpha   90.00
_cell.angle_beta   90.00
_cell.angle_gamma   90.00
#
_symmetry.space_group_name_H-M   'P 1'
#
loop_
_entity.id
_entity.type
_entity.pdbx_description
1 polymer ?
#
loop_
_entity_poly.entity_id
_entity_poly.type
_entity_poly.pdbx_seq_one_letter_code
_entity_poly.pdbx_strand_id
1 'polypeptide(L)'
;MRTITSIFAVLGLLALPGCRGKTTSISNSDYLLGLLGEAWNNARESLQSDQPNLDLLRSVHVLLTQRAPSRLPKDYQGSNKQQVLDKLKALGDAYTAEVASKMDFLSQRVRLKEGVKLEHVRAAFMKLDKDYRELEAMTR
;
A
#
# COMPACT_ATOMS: atom_id res chain seq x y z
N MET A 1 7.40 -66.50 24.81
CA MET A 1 5.93 -66.31 24.79
C MET A 1 5.62 -64.84 25.00
N ARG A 2 4.66 -64.33 24.24
CA ARG A 2 4.11 -62.97 24.27
C ARG A 2 3.47 -62.66 25.63
N THR A 3 3.70 -61.46 26.19
CA THR A 3 2.69 -60.43 26.52
C THR A 3 3.36 -59.15 27.11
N ILE A 4 3.22 -57.96 26.49
CA ILE A 4 2.40 -56.78 26.91
C ILE A 4 2.52 -56.51 28.43
N THR A 5 2.94 -55.36 28.97
CA THR A 5 2.37 -54.00 28.84
C THR A 5 3.22 -53.06 29.70
N SER A 6 3.63 -51.89 29.19
CA SER A 6 3.93 -50.74 30.07
C SER A 6 3.66 -49.44 29.32
N ILE A 7 2.69 -48.74 29.89
CA ILE A 7 1.95 -47.59 29.35
C ILE A 7 2.85 -46.36 29.36
N PHE A 8 3.01 -45.73 28.19
CA PHE A 8 3.43 -44.33 28.06
C PHE A 8 2.30 -43.45 28.61
N ALA A 9 2.50 -42.84 29.77
CA ALA A 9 1.64 -41.78 30.25
C ALA A 9 2.49 -40.78 31.04
N VAL A 10 2.91 -39.70 30.38
CA VAL A 10 2.73 -38.30 30.79
C VAL A 10 3.11 -37.46 29.57
N LEU A 11 2.18 -37.26 28.64
CA LEU A 11 2.27 -36.15 27.69
C LEU A 11 1.63 -34.96 28.39
N GLY A 12 2.49 -34.15 28.99
CA GLY A 12 2.11 -32.96 29.74
C GLY A 12 1.28 -32.03 28.88
N LEU A 13 0.15 -31.61 29.45
CA LEU A 13 -0.58 -30.43 29.03
C LEU A 13 0.38 -29.24 28.97
N LEU A 14 0.75 -28.84 27.75
CA LEU A 14 1.12 -27.46 27.44
C LEU A 14 0.10 -26.93 26.43
N ALA A 15 -1.17 -26.89 26.86
CA ALA A 15 -2.14 -25.97 26.27
C ALA A 15 -1.75 -24.57 26.74
N LEU A 16 -0.79 -23.95 26.04
CA LEU A 16 -0.51 -22.53 26.16
C LEU A 16 -1.83 -21.78 25.92
N PRO A 17 -2.38 -21.05 26.92
CA PRO A 17 -3.56 -20.25 26.71
C PRO A 17 -3.18 -19.10 25.77
N GLY A 18 -3.71 -19.17 24.56
CA GLY A 18 -4.01 -18.06 23.67
C GLY A 18 -3.27 -16.76 23.91
N CYS A 19 -2.01 -16.68 23.46
CA CYS A 19 -1.50 -15.43 22.92
C CYS A 19 -2.22 -15.18 21.58
N ARG A 20 -3.50 -14.77 21.64
CA ARG A 20 -4.12 -13.98 20.57
C ARG A 20 -3.48 -12.59 20.59
N GLY A 21 -2.19 -12.52 20.28
CA GLY A 21 -1.68 -11.33 19.63
C GLY A 21 -2.50 -11.22 18.35
N LYS A 22 -3.38 -10.22 18.28
CA LYS A 22 -3.91 -9.78 16.99
C LYS A 22 -2.67 -9.42 16.19
N THR A 23 -2.19 -10.36 15.39
CA THR A 23 -1.22 -10.07 14.35
C THR A 23 -1.96 -9.05 13.50
N THR A 24 -1.64 -7.77 13.68
CA THR A 24 -2.10 -6.70 12.80
C THR A 24 -1.77 -7.22 11.42
N SER A 25 -2.80 -7.62 10.67
CA SER A 25 -2.58 -8.30 9.42
C SER A 25 -1.88 -7.27 8.53
N ILE A 26 -0.57 -7.42 8.33
CA ILE A 26 0.35 -6.52 7.60
C ILE A 26 -0.01 -6.49 6.09
N SER A 27 -1.25 -6.83 5.76
CA SER A 27 -1.75 -7.03 4.41
C SER A 27 -3.25 -6.84 4.31
N ASN A 28 -3.96 -6.30 5.32
CA ASN A 28 -5.38 -5.97 5.17
C ASN A 28 -5.59 -4.60 4.50
N SER A 29 -6.83 -4.30 4.09
CA SER A 29 -7.18 -3.05 3.39
C SER A 29 -6.81 -1.82 4.21
N ASP A 30 -7.15 -1.80 5.50
CA ASP A 30 -6.91 -0.65 6.39
C ASP A 30 -5.42 -0.34 6.51
N TYR A 31 -4.59 -1.38 6.70
CA TYR A 31 -3.15 -1.22 6.74
C TYR A 31 -2.57 -0.70 5.42
N LEU A 32 -3.02 -1.23 4.29
CA LEU A 32 -2.56 -0.77 2.97
C LEU A 32 -3.01 0.66 2.65
N LEU A 33 -4.21 1.04 3.06
CA LEU A 33 -4.72 2.40 2.91
C LEU A 33 -3.92 3.38 3.78
N GLY A 34 -3.59 2.98 5.02
CA GLY A 34 -2.69 3.73 5.90
C GLY A 34 -1.29 3.92 5.31
N LEU A 35 -0.68 2.84 4.78
CA LEU A 35 0.62 2.92 4.11
C LEU A 35 0.57 3.80 2.85
N LEU A 36 -0.51 3.72 2.07
CA LEU A 36 -0.69 4.60 0.92
C LEU A 36 -0.82 6.06 1.37
N GLY A 37 -1.55 6.31 2.47
CA GLY A 37 -1.56 7.56 3.26
C GLY A 37 -0.19 8.16 3.47
N GLU A 38 0.61 7.42 4.21
CA GLU A 38 1.96 7.83 4.59
C GLU A 38 2.84 8.07 3.36
N ALA A 39 2.86 7.13 2.41
CA ALA A 39 3.65 7.25 1.19
C ALA A 39 3.25 8.48 0.36
N TRP A 40 1.94 8.76 0.24
CA TRP A 40 1.44 9.90 -0.51
C TRP A 40 1.84 11.23 0.14
N ASN A 41 1.66 11.35 1.46
CA ASN A 41 2.03 12.56 2.20
C ASN A 41 3.54 12.82 2.15
N ASN A 42 4.36 11.78 2.37
CA ASN A 42 5.81 11.90 2.28
C ASN A 42 6.26 12.33 0.87
N ALA A 43 5.66 11.76 -0.17
CA ALA A 43 5.95 12.16 -1.54
C ALA A 43 5.52 13.61 -1.83
N ARG A 44 4.35 14.02 -1.33
CA ARG A 44 3.84 15.40 -1.46
C ARG A 44 4.78 16.41 -0.83
N GLU A 45 5.15 16.20 0.44
CA GLU A 45 6.05 17.08 1.20
C GLU A 45 7.43 17.15 0.53
N SER A 46 7.99 15.98 0.17
CA SER A 46 9.25 15.90 -0.56
C SER A 46 9.23 16.67 -1.88
N LEU A 47 8.16 16.52 -2.68
CA LEU A 47 8.02 17.24 -3.95
C LEU A 47 7.96 18.76 -3.78
N GLN A 48 7.53 19.27 -2.63
CA GLN A 48 7.49 20.70 -2.33
C GLN A 48 8.83 21.27 -1.84
N SER A 49 9.79 20.40 -1.47
CA SER A 49 11.13 20.84 -1.05
C SER A 49 12.00 21.32 -2.22
N ASP A 50 13.11 21.98 -1.89
CA ASP A 50 14.12 22.43 -2.85
C ASP A 50 14.91 21.28 -3.47
N GLN A 51 15.02 20.15 -2.76
CA GLN A 51 15.69 18.94 -3.22
C GLN A 51 14.80 17.70 -3.06
N PRO A 52 13.79 17.51 -3.93
CA PRO A 52 12.86 16.41 -3.79
C PRO A 52 13.51 15.04 -3.90
N ASN A 53 13.17 14.16 -2.96
CA ASN A 53 13.45 12.74 -3.04
C ASN A 53 12.41 12.04 -3.92
N LEU A 54 12.79 11.72 -5.16
CA LEU A 54 11.94 11.03 -6.15
C LEU A 54 11.73 9.55 -5.83
N ASP A 55 12.57 8.92 -5.00
CA ASP A 55 12.41 7.50 -4.65
C ASP A 55 11.11 7.24 -3.90
N LEU A 56 10.56 8.25 -3.20
CA LEU A 56 9.26 8.15 -2.52
C LEU A 56 8.10 7.88 -3.49
N LEU A 57 8.21 8.31 -4.75
CA LEU A 57 7.21 8.03 -5.78
C LEU A 57 7.15 6.55 -6.17
N ARG A 58 8.20 5.76 -5.88
CA ARG A 58 8.17 4.30 -6.07
C ARG A 58 7.17 3.64 -5.13
N SER A 59 7.19 4.05 -3.86
CA SER A 59 6.27 3.52 -2.85
C SER A 59 4.82 3.84 -3.21
N VAL A 60 4.55 5.10 -3.59
CA VAL A 60 3.23 5.51 -4.11
C VAL A 60 2.83 4.66 -5.31
N HIS A 61 3.72 4.52 -6.30
CA HIS A 61 3.43 3.75 -7.52
C HIS A 61 3.06 2.30 -7.19
N VAL A 62 3.87 1.60 -6.39
CA VAL A 62 3.63 0.19 -6.03
C VAL A 62 2.35 0.03 -5.20
N LEU A 63 2.14 0.90 -4.22
CA LEU A 63 0.95 0.82 -3.36
C LEU A 63 -0.32 1.10 -4.16
N LEU A 64 -0.35 2.18 -4.94
CA LEU A 64 -1.52 2.64 -5.67
C LEU A 64 -1.87 1.75 -6.86
N THR A 65 -0.88 1.27 -7.62
CA THR A 65 -1.14 0.58 -8.90
C THR A 65 -1.08 -0.94 -8.81
N GLN A 66 -0.50 -1.50 -7.74
CA GLN A 66 -0.31 -2.95 -7.61
C GLN A 66 -0.92 -3.51 -6.33
N ARG A 67 -0.54 -2.96 -5.17
CA ARG A 67 -0.92 -3.55 -3.86
C ARG A 67 -2.37 -3.26 -3.49
N ALA A 68 -2.78 -1.99 -3.47
CA ALA A 68 -4.15 -1.63 -3.11
C ALA A 68 -5.18 -2.24 -4.09
N PRO A 69 -5.01 -2.17 -5.43
CA PRO A 69 -5.95 -2.78 -6.37
C PRO A 69 -6.06 -4.29 -6.24
N SER A 70 -5.00 -4.99 -5.81
CA SER A 70 -5.05 -6.45 -5.63
C SER A 70 -5.66 -6.89 -4.30
N ARG A 71 -5.66 -6.01 -3.28
CA ARG A 71 -6.11 -6.35 -1.94
C ARG A 71 -7.51 -5.84 -1.60
N LEU A 72 -7.78 -4.55 -1.83
CA LEU A 72 -9.05 -3.92 -1.45
C LEU A 72 -10.30 -4.66 -1.97
N PRO A 73 -10.32 -5.21 -3.21
CA PRO A 73 -11.47 -6.00 -3.66
C PRO A 73 -11.77 -7.21 -2.78
N LYS A 74 -10.76 -7.80 -2.14
CA LYS A 74 -10.88 -9.05 -1.38
C LYS A 74 -11.40 -8.82 0.04
N ASP A 75 -10.95 -7.77 0.72
CA ASP A 75 -11.18 -7.64 2.16
C ASP A 75 -11.74 -6.30 2.62
N TYR A 76 -11.86 -5.29 1.76
CA TYR A 76 -12.58 -4.06 2.12
C TYR A 76 -14.07 -4.36 2.26
N GLN A 77 -14.65 -4.05 3.44
CA GLN A 77 -16.05 -4.34 3.80
C GLN A 77 -16.92 -3.08 3.95
N GLY A 78 -16.39 -1.88 3.65
CA GLY A 78 -17.17 -0.65 3.72
C GLY A 78 -18.38 -0.69 2.79
N SER A 79 -19.51 -0.10 3.22
CA SER A 79 -20.75 -0.05 2.43
C SER A 79 -20.56 0.68 1.09
N ASN A 80 -19.55 1.53 0.98
CA ASN A 80 -19.14 2.25 -0.22
C ASN A 80 -18.06 1.53 -1.05
N LYS A 81 -17.86 0.22 -0.87
CA LYS A 81 -16.80 -0.58 -1.51
C LYS A 81 -16.62 -0.29 -2.99
N GLN A 82 -17.69 -0.34 -3.78
CA GLN A 82 -17.57 -0.14 -5.23
C GLN A 82 -17.05 1.27 -5.55
N GLN A 83 -17.54 2.30 -4.86
CA GLN A 83 -17.10 3.68 -5.06
C GLN A 83 -15.61 3.84 -4.72
N VAL A 84 -15.13 3.20 -3.64
CA VAL A 84 -13.72 3.19 -3.26
C VAL A 84 -12.86 2.51 -4.34
N LEU A 85 -13.30 1.36 -4.85
CA LEU A 85 -12.58 0.64 -5.89
C LEU A 85 -12.52 1.44 -7.21
N ASP A 86 -13.62 2.07 -7.59
CA ASP A 86 -13.69 2.90 -8.81
C ASP A 86 -12.78 4.13 -8.69
N LYS A 87 -12.81 4.81 -7.53
CA LYS A 87 -11.95 5.97 -7.26
C LYS A 87 -10.47 5.57 -7.21
N LEU A 88 -10.15 4.45 -6.55
CA LEU A 88 -8.78 3.91 -6.51
C LEU A 88 -8.27 3.60 -7.92
N LYS A 89 -9.09 2.95 -8.75
CA LYS A 89 -8.74 2.65 -10.14
C LYS A 89 -8.50 3.92 -10.95
N ALA A 90 -9.44 4.87 -10.91
CA ALA A 90 -9.33 6.12 -11.63
C ALA A 90 -8.07 6.91 -11.22
N LEU A 91 -7.78 6.96 -9.92
CA LEU A 91 -6.57 7.60 -9.40
C LEU A 91 -5.29 6.87 -9.85
N GLY A 92 -5.27 5.54 -9.83
CA GLY A 92 -4.13 4.74 -10.31
C GLY A 92 -3.86 4.91 -11.81
N ASP A 93 -4.92 4.95 -12.62
CA ASP A 93 -4.83 5.20 -14.07
C ASP A 93 -4.29 6.61 -14.33
N ALA A 94 -4.85 7.63 -13.66
CA ALA A 94 -4.41 9.01 -13.79
C ALA A 94 -2.96 9.20 -13.31
N TYR A 95 -2.58 8.59 -12.18
CA TYR A 95 -1.20 8.59 -11.69
C TYR A 95 -0.24 7.97 -12.72
N THR A 96 -0.63 6.86 -13.33
CA THR A 96 0.19 6.19 -14.32
C THR A 96 0.39 7.06 -15.56
N ALA A 97 -0.68 7.67 -16.06
CA ALA A 97 -0.65 8.53 -17.23
C ALA A 97 0.10 9.85 -17.00
N GLU A 98 -0.09 10.47 -15.83
CA GLU A 98 0.36 11.85 -15.58
C GLU A 98 1.67 11.92 -14.80
N VAL A 99 1.93 10.98 -13.89
CA VAL A 99 3.13 10.99 -13.05
C VAL A 99 4.09 9.89 -13.51
N ALA A 100 3.65 8.63 -13.49
CA ALA A 100 4.56 7.51 -13.71
C ALA A 100 5.16 7.51 -15.13
N SER A 101 4.41 7.96 -16.13
CA SER A 101 4.88 8.09 -17.52
C SER A 101 6.10 9.00 -17.68
N LYS A 102 6.34 9.91 -16.72
CA LYS A 102 7.43 10.89 -16.70
C LYS A 102 8.65 10.43 -15.90
N MET A 103 8.55 9.27 -15.25
CA MET A 103 9.58 8.71 -14.39
C MET A 103 10.18 7.44 -15.01
N ASP A 104 11.44 7.17 -14.68
CA ASP A 104 12.07 5.87 -14.84
C ASP A 104 12.10 5.16 -13.48
N PHE A 105 11.31 4.09 -13.36
CA PHE A 105 11.28 3.22 -12.19
C PHE A 105 12.17 1.98 -12.34
N LEU A 106 12.74 1.71 -13.52
CA LEU A 106 13.54 0.51 -13.78
C LEU A 106 14.97 0.65 -13.26
N SER A 107 15.48 1.89 -13.23
CA SER A 107 16.75 2.22 -12.61
C SER A 107 16.78 1.91 -11.10
N GLN A 108 18.00 1.70 -10.55
CA GLN A 108 18.21 1.49 -9.11
C GLN A 108 17.66 2.64 -8.26
N ARG A 109 17.71 3.86 -8.78
CA ARG A 109 17.04 5.04 -8.23
C ARG A 109 15.97 5.51 -9.20
N VAL A 110 14.88 6.02 -8.66
CA VAL A 110 13.85 6.68 -9.45
C VAL A 110 14.42 7.97 -10.03
N ARG A 111 14.27 8.13 -11.34
CA ARG A 111 14.76 9.31 -12.07
C ARG A 111 13.66 9.88 -12.94
N LEU A 112 13.83 11.12 -13.36
CA LEU A 112 13.02 11.68 -14.45
C LEU A 112 13.45 11.02 -15.77
N LYS A 113 12.50 10.83 -16.68
CA LYS A 113 12.86 10.50 -18.07
C LYS A 113 13.57 11.67 -18.74
N GLU A 114 14.30 11.37 -19.80
CA GLU A 114 15.01 12.37 -20.59
C GLU A 114 14.06 13.50 -21.06
N GLY A 115 14.51 14.75 -20.93
CA GLY A 115 13.73 15.93 -21.30
C GLY A 115 12.59 16.31 -20.35
N VAL A 116 12.27 15.49 -19.34
CA VAL A 116 11.26 15.82 -18.33
C VAL A 116 11.84 16.73 -17.26
N LYS A 117 11.13 17.83 -16.96
CA LYS A 117 11.41 18.71 -15.83
C LYS A 117 10.70 18.24 -14.57
N LEU A 118 11.35 18.43 -13.42
CA LEU A 118 10.78 18.15 -12.10
C LEU A 118 9.44 18.85 -11.87
N GLU A 119 9.29 20.08 -12.35
CA GLU A 119 8.07 20.88 -12.28
C GLU A 119 6.86 20.18 -12.89
N HIS A 120 7.05 19.43 -13.98
CA HIS A 120 5.96 18.70 -14.63
C HIS A 120 5.44 17.56 -13.75
N VAL A 121 6.35 16.87 -13.05
CA VAL A 121 6.02 15.79 -12.12
C VAL A 121 5.34 16.36 -10.87
N ARG A 122 5.90 17.44 -10.32
CA ARG A 122 5.31 18.16 -9.18
C ARG A 122 3.89 18.61 -9.49
N ALA A 123 3.67 19.30 -10.61
CA ALA A 123 2.35 19.79 -11.00
C ALA A 123 1.35 18.64 -11.22
N ALA A 124 1.77 17.58 -11.91
CA ALA A 124 0.94 16.39 -12.14
C ALA A 124 0.53 15.72 -10.82
N PHE A 125 1.48 15.52 -9.90
CA PHE A 125 1.20 14.92 -8.59
C PHE A 125 0.26 15.81 -7.76
N MET A 126 0.51 17.11 -7.69
CA MET A 126 -0.34 18.04 -6.91
C MET A 126 -1.76 18.12 -7.47
N LYS A 127 -1.94 18.01 -8.79
CA LYS A 127 -3.27 17.94 -9.42
C LYS A 127 -4.07 16.74 -8.90
N LEU A 128 -3.40 15.60 -8.70
CA LEU A 128 -4.00 14.36 -8.21
C LEU A 128 -4.21 14.35 -6.69
N ASP A 129 -3.57 15.24 -5.93
CA ASP A 129 -3.73 15.29 -4.46
C ASP A 129 -5.20 15.48 -4.07
N LYS A 130 -5.96 16.28 -4.82
CA LYS A 130 -7.40 16.44 -4.58
C LYS A 130 -8.14 15.10 -4.68
N ASP A 131 -7.94 14.35 -5.77
CA ASP A 131 -8.57 13.05 -5.97
C ASP A 131 -8.15 12.04 -4.90
N TYR A 132 -6.89 12.10 -4.47
CA TYR A 132 -6.39 11.29 -3.38
C TYR A 132 -7.05 11.61 -2.03
N ARG A 133 -7.25 12.90 -1.69
CA ARG A 133 -7.95 13.29 -0.46
C ARG A 133 -9.41 12.84 -0.46
N GLU A 134 -10.07 12.85 -1.60
CA GLU A 134 -11.42 12.32 -1.74
C GLU A 134 -11.44 10.81 -1.47
N LEU A 135 -10.48 10.04 -2.02
CA LEU A 135 -10.33 8.62 -1.70
C LEU A 135 -10.09 8.40 -0.20
N GLU A 136 -9.17 9.17 0.40
CA GLU A 136 -8.84 9.10 1.83
C GLU A 136 -10.08 9.35 2.70
N ALA A 137 -10.90 10.35 2.37
CA ALA A 137 -12.12 10.67 3.08
C ALA A 137 -13.20 9.57 2.96
N MET A 138 -13.23 8.83 1.86
CA MET A 138 -14.17 7.72 1.66
C MET A 138 -13.81 6.48 2.49
N THR A 139 -12.54 6.35 2.91
CA THR A 139 -12.02 5.16 3.59
C THR A 139 -11.74 5.35 5.08
N ARG A 140 -12.06 6.52 5.63
CA ARG A 140 -12.00 6.84 7.06
C ARG A 140 -13.36 6.57 7.71
#